data_AF-A0A7X7ZKD2-F1
#
_entry.id   AF-A0A7X7ZKD2-F1
#
_cell.length_a   1.000
_cell.length_b   1.000
_cell.length_c   1.000
_cell.angle_alpha   90.00
_cell.angle_beta   90.00
_cell.angle_gamma   90.00
#
_symmetry.space_group_name_H-M   'P 1'
#
loop_
_entity.id
_entity.type
_entity.pdbx_description
1 polymer ?
#
loop_
_entity_poly.entity_id
_entity_poly.type
_entity_poly.pdbx_seq_one_letter_code
_entity_poly.pdbx_strand_id
1 'polypeptide(L)'
;MTKETLKQTGKWLGRAWPVWAVLAIAVLNILAYRLIQYDRTSVHTVAGSLLQIIGSGFVLFSLNSNLGLFKQGTLRQRVSRWWADRPFRKRSDITLQAHAAAHVHVGGEASVEIVTPAKTLEERIEQLEKNVERFRLEMGEKEQKLRGSIEAVRQEMRAGHSEINKKISDVERPMATAVIGGANLQFFGILLVFYGTLLPVL
;
A
#
# COMPACT_ATOMS: atom_id res chain seq x y z
N MET A 1 -8.47 -10.55 30.24
CA MET A 1 -7.53 -10.08 29.19
C MET A 1 -6.93 -11.31 28.53
N THR A 2 -7.17 -11.55 27.24
CA THR A 2 -6.69 -12.78 26.56
C THR A 2 -5.20 -12.66 26.21
N LYS A 3 -4.47 -13.79 26.11
CA LYS A 3 -3.05 -13.79 25.71
C LYS A 3 -2.79 -13.03 24.40
N GLU A 4 -3.78 -12.99 23.50
CA GLU A 4 -3.73 -12.24 22.25
C GLU A 4 -3.76 -10.72 22.47
N THR A 5 -4.65 -10.22 23.32
CA THR A 5 -4.70 -8.78 23.66
C THR A 5 -3.39 -8.30 24.28
N LEU A 6 -2.71 -9.15 25.05
CA LEU A 6 -1.43 -8.83 25.67
C LEU A 6 -0.30 -8.72 24.64
N LYS A 7 -0.23 -9.67 23.68
CA LYS A 7 0.71 -9.59 22.54
C LYS A 7 0.46 -8.37 21.66
N GLN A 8 -0.81 -8.06 21.37
CA GLN A 8 -1.17 -6.89 20.57
C GLN A 8 -0.83 -5.58 21.27
N THR A 9 -1.07 -5.50 22.59
CA THR A 9 -0.70 -4.33 23.39
C THR A 9 0.81 -4.12 23.39
N GLY A 10 1.61 -5.19 23.55
CA GLY A 10 3.07 -5.10 23.45
C GLY A 10 3.55 -4.58 22.10
N LYS A 11 2.98 -5.08 21.00
CA LYS A 11 3.28 -4.57 19.64
C LYS A 11 2.88 -3.09 19.48
N TRP A 12 1.73 -2.69 20.01
CA TRP A 12 1.25 -1.30 19.97
C TRP A 12 2.15 -0.36 20.78
N LEU A 13 2.59 -0.79 21.98
CA LEU A 13 3.51 -0.05 22.83
C LEU A 13 4.90 0.09 22.20
N GLY A 14 5.41 -0.99 21.60
CA GLY A 14 6.70 -1.01 20.91
C GLY A 14 6.74 -0.08 19.69
N ARG A 15 5.59 0.22 19.10
CA ARG A 15 5.48 1.19 18.01
C ARG A 15 5.77 2.63 18.46
N ALA A 16 5.63 2.93 19.75
CA ALA A 16 5.95 4.22 20.36
C ALA A 16 7.39 4.29 20.91
N TRP A 17 8.33 3.53 20.34
CA TRP A 17 9.74 3.52 20.74
C TRP A 17 10.39 4.92 20.89
N PRO A 18 10.04 5.97 20.11
CA PRO A 18 10.64 7.30 20.32
C PRO A 18 10.38 7.86 21.71
N VAL A 19 9.18 7.63 22.25
CA VAL A 19 8.81 8.07 23.60
C VAL A 19 9.61 7.31 24.64
N TRP A 20 9.76 6.00 24.46
CA TRP A 20 10.57 5.16 25.34
C TRP A 20 12.05 5.55 25.30
N ALA A 21 12.58 5.89 24.14
CA ALA A 21 13.96 6.37 23.99
C ALA A 21 14.19 7.68 24.73
N VAL A 22 13.28 8.66 24.61
CA VAL A 22 13.36 9.93 25.34
C VAL A 22 13.24 9.70 26.85
N LEU A 23 12.34 8.81 27.28
CA LEU A 23 12.19 8.45 28.69
C LEU A 23 13.44 7.76 29.23
N ALA A 24 14.06 6.87 28.46
CA ALA A 24 15.32 6.23 28.84
C ALA A 24 16.47 7.25 28.96
N ILE A 25 16.57 8.20 28.03
CA ILE A 25 17.53 9.31 28.10
C ILE A 25 17.27 10.17 29.36
N ALA A 26 16.02 10.41 29.70
CA ALA A 26 15.66 11.16 30.91
C ALA A 26 16.08 10.41 32.19
N VAL A 27 15.79 9.12 32.28
CA VAL A 27 16.20 8.27 33.41
C VAL A 27 17.72 8.20 33.52
N LEU A 28 18.44 8.06 32.39
CA LEU A 28 19.90 8.08 32.36
C LEU A 28 20.47 9.41 32.84
N ASN A 29 19.87 10.53 32.45
CA ASN A 29 20.27 11.85 32.96
C ASN A 29 20.05 11.97 34.47
N ILE A 30 18.91 11.49 34.99
CA ILE A 30 18.63 11.49 36.44
C ILE A 30 19.63 10.59 37.20
N LEU A 31 20.00 9.45 36.62
CA LEU A 31 21.01 8.56 37.19
C LEU A 31 22.40 9.18 37.16
N ALA A 32 22.83 9.75 36.03
CA ALA A 32 24.09 10.46 35.91
C ALA A 32 24.19 11.61 36.91
N TYR A 33 23.09 12.35 37.09
CA TYR A 33 22.95 13.40 38.09
C TYR A 33 23.17 12.89 39.53
N ARG A 34 22.64 11.72 39.88
CA ARG A 34 22.84 11.14 41.22
C ARG A 34 24.26 10.65 41.48
N LEU A 35 24.99 10.28 40.42
CA LEU A 35 26.32 9.69 40.54
C LEU A 35 27.45 10.74 40.51
N ILE A 36 27.25 11.86 39.82
CA ILE A 36 28.29 12.86 39.57
C ILE A 36 28.04 14.08 40.45
N GLN A 37 28.83 14.27 41.51
CA GLN A 37 28.80 15.46 42.38
C GLN A 37 29.51 16.68 41.76
N TYR A 38 29.49 16.81 40.44
CA TYR A 38 30.11 17.92 39.72
C TYR A 38 29.19 19.14 39.70
N ASP A 39 29.72 20.31 39.34
CA ASP A 39 28.95 21.56 39.26
C ASP A 39 27.70 21.40 38.39
N ARG A 40 26.53 21.45 39.05
CA ARG A 40 25.22 21.05 38.50
C ARG A 40 24.88 21.87 37.26
N THR A 41 25.09 23.17 37.35
CA THR A 41 24.68 24.15 36.33
C THR A 41 25.38 23.92 35.00
N SER A 42 26.69 23.60 35.07
CA SER A 42 27.53 23.38 33.90
C SER A 42 27.15 22.11 33.15
N VAL A 43 26.87 21.01 33.86
CA VAL A 43 26.50 19.72 33.24
C VAL A 43 25.14 19.79 32.55
N HIS A 44 24.13 20.38 33.20
CA HIS A 44 22.79 20.53 32.61
C HIS A 44 22.81 21.40 31.34
N THR A 45 23.59 22.46 31.35
CA THR A 45 23.72 23.37 30.19
C THR A 45 24.37 22.69 28.99
N VAL A 46 25.46 21.95 29.21
CA VAL A 46 26.17 21.24 28.12
C VAL A 46 25.34 20.08 27.59
N ALA A 47 24.75 19.27 28.48
CA ALA A 47 23.90 18.15 28.10
C ALA A 47 22.67 18.63 27.31
N GLY A 48 21.99 19.68 27.79
CA GLY A 48 20.84 20.28 27.10
C GLY A 48 21.21 20.81 25.71
N SER A 49 22.33 21.52 25.59
CA SER A 49 22.81 22.07 24.32
C SER A 49 23.16 20.98 23.30
N LEU A 50 23.87 19.93 23.72
CA LEU A 50 24.18 18.79 22.85
C LEU A 50 22.91 18.10 22.36
N LEU A 51 21.94 17.93 23.26
CA LEU A 51 20.68 17.27 22.94
C LEU A 51 19.84 18.10 21.94
N GLN A 52 19.85 19.43 22.06
CA GLN A 52 19.21 20.33 21.10
C GLN A 52 19.87 20.25 19.73
N ILE A 53 21.21 20.24 19.65
CA ILE A 53 21.94 20.13 18.38
C ILE A 53 21.61 18.79 17.70
N ILE A 54 21.68 17.69 18.44
CA ILE A 54 21.35 16.35 17.92
C ILE A 54 19.88 16.31 17.48
N GLY A 55 18.96 16.82 18.29
CA GLY A 55 17.53 16.84 18.00
C GLY A 55 17.20 17.65 16.75
N SER A 56 17.80 18.83 16.64
CA SER A 56 17.65 19.71 15.46
C SER A 56 18.23 19.05 14.20
N GLY A 57 19.39 18.42 14.31
CA GLY A 57 19.99 17.63 13.23
C GLY A 57 19.09 16.49 12.75
N PHE A 58 18.45 15.77 13.68
CA PHE A 58 17.46 14.74 13.34
C PHE A 58 16.24 15.31 12.60
N VAL A 59 15.72 16.45 13.04
CA VAL A 59 14.59 17.12 12.36
C VAL A 59 14.99 17.54 10.94
N LEU A 60 16.17 18.15 10.75
CA LEU A 60 16.68 18.57 9.45
C LEU A 60 16.93 17.39 8.51
N PHE A 61 17.62 16.35 8.99
CA PHE A 61 17.83 15.13 8.22
C PHE A 61 16.51 14.52 7.79
N SER A 62 15.55 14.48 8.70
CA SER A 62 14.25 13.89 8.43
C SER A 62 13.35 14.76 7.55
N LEU A 63 13.52 16.09 7.54
CA LEU A 63 12.90 16.96 6.54
C LEU A 63 13.46 16.63 5.16
N ASN A 64 14.79 16.57 5.02
CA ASN A 64 15.43 16.26 3.74
C ASN A 64 14.98 14.89 3.18
N SER A 65 14.92 13.85 4.02
CA SER A 65 14.46 12.52 3.60
C SER A 65 12.95 12.43 3.29
N ASN A 66 12.13 13.39 3.74
CA ASN A 66 10.66 13.33 3.60
C ASN A 66 10.04 14.41 2.72
N LEU A 67 10.81 15.32 2.11
CA LEU A 67 10.29 16.38 1.23
C LEU A 67 9.42 15.83 0.08
N GLY A 68 9.67 14.59 -0.38
CA GLY A 68 8.84 13.92 -1.39
C GLY A 68 7.51 13.34 -0.87
N LEU A 69 7.36 13.14 0.44
CA LEU A 69 6.26 12.39 1.07
C LEU A 69 5.23 13.28 1.79
N PHE A 70 5.48 14.60 1.88
CA PHE A 70 4.66 15.55 2.64
C PHE A 70 3.25 15.80 2.09
N LYS A 71 2.90 15.27 0.90
CA LYS A 71 1.54 15.42 0.34
C LYS A 71 0.48 14.56 1.03
N GLN A 72 0.84 13.55 1.86
CA GLN A 72 -0.12 12.51 2.28
C GLN A 72 -0.62 12.58 3.75
N GLY A 73 -0.44 13.69 4.47
CA GLY A 73 -1.21 13.94 5.71
C GLY A 73 -0.43 14.56 6.85
N THR A 74 -1.17 15.16 7.79
CA THR A 74 -0.61 15.91 8.93
C THR A 74 -0.15 14.99 10.07
N LEU A 75 0.87 15.41 10.84
CA LEU A 75 1.31 14.73 12.08
C LEU A 75 0.14 14.41 13.02
N ARG A 76 -0.79 15.36 13.15
CA ARG A 76 -2.01 15.21 13.96
C ARG A 76 -2.86 14.01 13.52
N GLN A 77 -3.01 13.79 12.22
CA GLN A 77 -3.77 12.63 11.71
C GLN A 77 -3.07 11.31 12.05
N ARG A 78 -1.73 11.26 12.03
CA ARG A 78 -0.98 10.05 12.40
C ARG A 78 -1.11 9.71 13.88
N VAL A 79 -0.98 10.70 14.76
CA VAL A 79 -1.19 10.51 16.21
C VAL A 79 -2.62 10.09 16.50
N SER A 80 -3.60 10.73 15.85
CA SER A 80 -5.01 10.37 16.00
C SER A 80 -5.31 8.95 15.52
N ARG A 81 -4.75 8.53 14.37
CA ARG A 81 -4.86 7.15 13.88
C ARG A 81 -4.21 6.15 14.83
N TRP A 82 -2.99 6.42 15.31
CA TRP A 82 -2.33 5.55 16.29
C TRP A 82 -3.13 5.38 17.58
N TRP A 83 -3.77 6.46 18.04
CA TRP A 83 -4.67 6.42 19.19
C TRP A 83 -5.97 5.66 18.90
N ALA A 84 -6.52 5.82 17.70
CA ALA A 84 -7.72 5.13 17.25
C ALA A 84 -7.49 3.62 17.05
N ASP A 85 -6.28 3.21 16.66
CA ASP A 85 -5.85 1.81 16.47
C ASP A 85 -5.54 1.09 17.79
N ARG A 86 -5.94 1.65 18.94
CA ARG A 86 -5.78 0.99 20.24
C ARG A 86 -6.46 -0.38 20.22
N PRO A 87 -5.79 -1.44 20.70
CA PRO A 87 -6.29 -2.83 20.67
C PRO A 87 -7.59 -3.03 21.48
N PHE A 88 -8.02 -2.03 22.25
CA PHE A 88 -9.24 -2.06 23.04
C PHE A 88 -10.52 -1.87 22.20
N ARG A 89 -10.42 -1.38 20.96
CA ARG A 89 -11.56 -1.31 20.03
C ARG A 89 -11.47 -2.46 19.01
N LYS A 90 -12.17 -3.56 19.27
CA LYS A 90 -12.33 -4.65 18.28
C LYS A 90 -12.99 -4.08 17.02
N ARG A 91 -12.25 -3.99 15.92
CA ARG A 91 -12.82 -3.80 14.57
C ARG A 91 -13.01 -5.17 13.95
N SER A 92 -14.24 -5.49 13.54
CA SER A 92 -14.57 -6.67 12.76
C SER A 92 -14.26 -6.38 11.29
N ASP A 93 -13.00 -6.57 10.87
CA ASP A 93 -12.65 -6.53 9.45
C ASP A 93 -13.03 -7.86 8.80
N ILE A 94 -13.98 -7.82 7.86
CA ILE A 94 -14.36 -8.93 7.00
C ILE A 94 -13.67 -8.70 5.66
N THR A 95 -12.62 -9.47 5.38
CA THR A 95 -11.90 -9.42 4.10
C THR A 95 -12.28 -10.64 3.26
N LEU A 96 -13.08 -10.42 2.21
CA LEU A 96 -13.44 -11.41 1.19
C LEU A 96 -12.35 -11.44 0.11
N GLN A 97 -11.74 -12.59 -0.13
CA GLN A 97 -10.84 -12.83 -1.27
C GLN A 97 -11.36 -14.00 -2.11
N ALA A 98 -11.46 -13.79 -3.43
CA ALA A 98 -11.86 -14.80 -4.41
C ALA A 98 -10.72 -15.01 -5.42
N HIS A 99 -10.41 -16.27 -5.73
CA HIS A 99 -9.40 -16.66 -6.69
C HIS A 99 -10.04 -17.45 -7.84
N ALA A 100 -9.64 -17.15 -9.08
CA ALA A 100 -9.96 -17.95 -10.27
C ALA A 100 -8.74 -17.97 -11.21
N ALA A 101 -8.49 -19.13 -11.83
CA ALA A 101 -7.40 -19.37 -12.78
C ALA A 101 -7.97 -19.70 -14.16
N ALA A 102 -7.30 -19.27 -15.24
CA ALA A 102 -7.67 -19.64 -16.61
C ALA A 102 -6.44 -19.73 -17.53
N HIS A 103 -6.47 -20.70 -18.45
CA HIS A 103 -5.50 -20.95 -19.52
C HIS A 103 -6.08 -20.53 -20.88
N VAL A 104 -5.24 -20.09 -21.83
CA VAL A 104 -5.64 -19.63 -23.18
C VAL A 104 -4.77 -20.31 -24.25
N HIS A 105 -5.40 -20.77 -25.34
CA HIS A 105 -4.76 -21.23 -26.58
C HIS A 105 -5.33 -20.48 -27.79
N VAL A 106 -4.49 -20.18 -28.79
CA VAL A 106 -4.84 -19.44 -30.03
C VAL A 106 -4.51 -20.31 -31.25
N GLY A 107 -5.42 -20.39 -32.22
CA GLY A 107 -5.23 -21.04 -33.54
C GLY A 107 -6.08 -20.38 -34.62
N GLY A 108 -5.63 -20.43 -35.88
CA GLY A 108 -6.32 -19.83 -37.05
C GLY A 108 -6.78 -20.89 -38.07
N GLU A 109 -7.84 -20.59 -38.82
CA GLU A 109 -8.51 -21.51 -39.76
C GLU A 109 -8.67 -20.85 -41.15
N ALA A 110 -8.46 -21.62 -42.22
CA ALA A 110 -8.64 -21.19 -43.60
C ALA A 110 -9.59 -22.14 -44.34
N SER A 111 -10.53 -21.59 -45.11
CA SER A 111 -11.54 -22.34 -45.88
C SER A 111 -11.44 -21.97 -47.37
N VAL A 112 -11.56 -22.97 -48.25
CA VAL A 112 -11.60 -22.83 -49.70
C VAL A 112 -12.89 -23.47 -50.20
N GLU A 113 -13.67 -22.75 -51.00
CA GLU A 113 -14.90 -23.25 -51.60
C GLU A 113 -14.86 -23.18 -53.13
N ILE A 114 -15.37 -24.23 -53.79
CA ILE A 114 -15.49 -24.33 -55.26
C ILE A 114 -16.94 -24.05 -55.65
N VAL A 115 -17.16 -23.03 -56.50
CA VAL A 115 -18.50 -22.64 -56.97
C VAL A 115 -18.71 -23.15 -58.40
N THR A 116 -19.80 -23.91 -58.62
CA THR A 116 -20.20 -24.40 -59.94
C THR A 116 -21.33 -23.56 -60.55
N PRO A 117 -21.28 -23.20 -61.85
CA PRO A 117 -22.28 -22.35 -62.48
C PRO A 117 -23.60 -23.09 -62.76
N ALA A 118 -24.73 -22.50 -62.37
CA ALA A 118 -26.08 -23.02 -62.64
C ALA A 118 -26.48 -22.85 -64.11
N LYS A 119 -27.22 -23.82 -64.67
CA LYS A 119 -27.65 -23.84 -66.08
C LYS A 119 -29.13 -23.46 -66.27
N THR A 120 -29.97 -23.70 -65.27
CA THR A 120 -31.41 -23.38 -65.31
C THR A 120 -31.81 -22.35 -64.25
N LEU A 121 -33.01 -21.78 -64.37
CA LEU A 121 -33.53 -20.80 -63.41
C LEU A 121 -33.86 -21.47 -62.07
N GLU A 122 -34.39 -22.68 -62.10
CA GLU A 122 -34.73 -23.47 -60.91
C GLU A 122 -33.46 -23.80 -60.11
N GLU A 123 -32.39 -24.25 -60.77
CA GLU A 123 -31.08 -24.49 -60.13
C GLU A 123 -30.53 -23.22 -59.48
N ARG A 124 -30.74 -22.06 -60.12
CA ARG A 124 -30.26 -20.77 -59.60
C ARG A 124 -31.04 -20.32 -58.37
N ILE A 125 -32.35 -20.59 -58.32
CA ILE A 125 -33.19 -20.31 -57.14
C ILE A 125 -32.76 -21.23 -55.98
N GLU A 126 -32.58 -22.52 -56.24
CA GLU A 126 -32.12 -23.48 -55.21
C GLU A 126 -30.74 -23.12 -54.66
N GLN A 127 -29.79 -22.71 -55.54
CA GLN A 127 -28.49 -22.21 -55.11
C GLN A 127 -28.60 -20.95 -54.24
N LEU A 128 -29.50 -20.01 -54.59
CA LEU A 128 -29.75 -18.82 -53.79
C LEU A 128 -30.31 -19.16 -52.41
N GLU A 129 -31.26 -20.08 -52.31
CA GLU A 129 -31.82 -20.52 -51.03
C GLU A 129 -30.75 -21.18 -50.15
N LYS A 130 -29.94 -22.07 -50.71
CA LYS A 130 -28.79 -22.69 -50.01
C LYS A 130 -27.77 -21.65 -49.54
N ASN A 131 -27.46 -20.65 -50.37
CA ASN A 131 -26.54 -19.58 -50.00
C ASN A 131 -27.10 -18.71 -48.88
N VAL A 132 -28.40 -18.41 -48.88
CA VAL A 132 -29.05 -17.66 -47.79
C VAL A 132 -29.03 -18.46 -46.49
N GLU A 133 -29.32 -19.75 -46.53
CA GLU A 133 -29.27 -20.61 -45.35
C GLU A 133 -27.83 -20.74 -44.80
N ARG A 134 -26.86 -20.97 -45.68
CA ARG A 134 -25.44 -20.98 -45.31
C ARG A 134 -25.00 -19.66 -44.70
N PHE A 135 -25.37 -18.54 -45.32
CA PHE A 135 -25.02 -17.22 -44.80
C PHE A 135 -25.61 -16.99 -43.41
N ARG A 136 -26.85 -17.45 -43.15
CA ARG A 136 -27.45 -17.39 -41.81
C ARG A 136 -26.66 -18.22 -40.79
N LEU A 137 -26.23 -19.42 -41.16
CA LEU A 137 -25.40 -20.28 -40.30
C LEU A 137 -24.04 -19.63 -40.03
N GLU A 138 -23.34 -19.16 -41.05
CA GLU A 138 -22.05 -18.46 -40.92
C GLU A 138 -22.17 -17.19 -40.06
N MET A 139 -23.26 -16.44 -40.22
CA MET A 139 -23.48 -15.23 -39.44
C MET A 139 -23.75 -15.55 -37.97
N GLY A 140 -24.51 -16.61 -37.68
CA GLY A 140 -24.69 -17.13 -36.33
C GLY A 140 -23.38 -17.59 -35.69
N GLU A 141 -22.55 -18.32 -36.43
CA GLU A 141 -21.24 -18.77 -35.96
C GLU A 141 -20.30 -17.57 -35.71
N LYS A 142 -20.25 -16.60 -36.63
CA LYS A 142 -19.46 -15.37 -36.46
C LYS A 142 -19.94 -14.54 -35.27
N GLU A 143 -21.25 -14.43 -35.05
CA GLU A 143 -21.80 -13.73 -33.88
C GLU A 143 -21.39 -14.44 -32.57
N GLN A 144 -21.48 -15.77 -32.53
CA GLN A 144 -21.06 -16.53 -31.37
C GLN A 144 -19.55 -16.42 -31.11
N LYS A 145 -18.72 -16.52 -32.15
CA LYS A 145 -17.26 -16.28 -32.07
C LYS A 145 -16.96 -14.87 -31.56
N LEU A 146 -17.63 -13.85 -32.10
CA LEU A 146 -17.45 -12.46 -31.69
C LEU A 146 -17.84 -12.23 -30.23
N ARG A 147 -18.98 -12.79 -29.78
CA ARG A 147 -19.40 -12.75 -28.37
C ARG A 147 -18.36 -13.43 -27.47
N GLY A 148 -17.81 -14.57 -27.89
CA GLY A 148 -16.72 -15.25 -27.20
C GLY A 148 -15.46 -14.38 -27.08
N SER A 149 -15.03 -13.73 -28.18
CA SER A 149 -13.88 -12.82 -28.19
C SER A 149 -14.09 -11.60 -27.29
N ILE A 150 -15.28 -11.00 -27.27
CA ILE A 150 -15.61 -9.87 -26.39
C ILE A 150 -15.49 -10.29 -24.92
N GLU A 151 -16.00 -11.47 -24.56
CA GLU A 151 -15.91 -11.95 -23.18
C GLU A 151 -14.46 -12.28 -22.80
N ALA A 152 -13.67 -12.82 -23.71
CA ALA A 152 -12.24 -13.05 -23.50
C ALA A 152 -11.47 -11.75 -23.25
N VAL A 153 -11.69 -10.71 -24.07
CA VAL A 153 -11.06 -9.39 -23.88
C VAL A 153 -11.49 -8.74 -22.57
N ARG A 154 -12.77 -8.89 -22.17
CA ARG A 154 -13.25 -8.41 -20.87
C ARG A 154 -12.54 -9.10 -19.71
N GLN A 155 -12.30 -10.41 -19.82
CA GLN A 155 -11.56 -11.16 -18.82
C GLN A 155 -10.10 -10.72 -18.75
N GLU A 156 -9.44 -10.48 -19.90
CA GLU A 156 -8.08 -9.96 -19.95
C GLU A 156 -7.96 -8.57 -19.32
N MET A 157 -8.88 -7.66 -19.62
CA MET A 157 -8.92 -6.34 -18.97
C MET A 157 -9.09 -6.45 -17.45
N ARG A 158 -9.98 -7.34 -16.99
CA ARG A 158 -10.16 -7.58 -15.55
C ARG A 158 -8.90 -8.15 -14.89
N ALA A 159 -8.21 -9.06 -15.58
CA ALA A 159 -6.94 -9.62 -15.11
C ALA A 159 -5.85 -8.54 -15.03
N GLY A 160 -5.72 -7.70 -16.07
CA GLY A 160 -4.80 -6.57 -16.09
C GLY A 160 -5.08 -5.55 -14.98
N HIS A 161 -6.36 -5.23 -14.74
CA HIS A 161 -6.74 -4.38 -13.61
C HIS A 161 -6.36 -5.00 -12.25
N SER A 162 -6.55 -6.30 -12.09
CA SER A 162 -6.15 -7.01 -10.87
C SER A 162 -4.63 -6.98 -10.67
N GLU A 163 -3.85 -7.18 -11.73
CA GLU A 163 -2.39 -7.11 -11.68
C GLU A 163 -1.88 -5.71 -11.37
N ILE A 164 -2.46 -4.68 -12.01
CA ILE A 164 -2.14 -3.28 -11.72
C ILE A 164 -2.45 -2.96 -10.26
N ASN A 165 -3.61 -3.38 -9.75
CA ASN A 165 -3.96 -3.18 -8.34
C ASN A 165 -3.01 -3.92 -7.39
N LYS A 166 -2.55 -5.12 -7.74
CA LYS A 166 -1.50 -5.82 -6.98
C LYS A 166 -0.20 -5.04 -6.97
N LYS A 167 0.28 -4.59 -8.14
CA LYS A 167 1.50 -3.77 -8.25
C LYS A 167 1.39 -2.47 -7.45
N ILE A 168 0.24 -1.80 -7.51
CA ILE A 168 -0.03 -0.62 -6.68
C ILE A 168 0.06 -0.99 -5.20
N SER A 169 -0.60 -2.08 -4.76
CA SER A 169 -0.55 -2.51 -3.35
C SER A 169 0.86 -2.92 -2.90
N ASP A 170 1.65 -3.52 -3.79
CA ASP A 170 3.03 -3.94 -3.54
C ASP A 170 3.99 -2.75 -3.51
N VAL A 171 3.66 -1.62 -4.13
CA VAL A 171 4.40 -0.34 -4.02
C VAL A 171 3.92 0.48 -2.82
N GLU A 172 2.61 0.45 -2.52
CA GLU A 172 2.03 1.14 -1.38
C GLU A 172 2.53 0.58 -0.04
N ARG A 173 2.75 -0.74 0.07
CA ARG A 173 3.30 -1.36 1.29
C ARG A 173 4.70 -0.84 1.66
N PRO A 174 5.72 -0.89 0.79
CA PRO A 174 7.04 -0.36 1.08
C PRO A 174 7.01 1.15 1.28
N MET A 175 6.20 1.89 0.51
CA MET A 175 5.99 3.32 0.75
C MET A 175 5.40 3.58 2.14
N ALA A 176 4.37 2.85 2.56
CA ALA A 176 3.79 2.99 3.88
C ALA A 176 4.81 2.66 4.98
N THR A 177 5.62 1.61 4.81
CA THR A 177 6.68 1.30 5.79
C THR A 177 7.80 2.35 5.82
N ALA A 178 8.20 2.90 4.67
CA ALA A 178 9.20 3.96 4.59
C ALA A 178 8.69 5.27 5.20
N VAL A 179 7.44 5.64 4.89
CA VAL A 179 6.75 6.83 5.42
C VAL A 179 6.56 6.73 6.93
N ILE A 180 6.15 5.57 7.45
CA ILE A 180 5.96 5.34 8.89
C ILE A 180 7.32 5.34 9.62
N GLY A 181 8.39 4.85 8.99
CA GLY A 181 9.75 4.90 9.55
C GLY A 181 10.27 6.33 9.70
N GLY A 182 10.14 7.15 8.65
CA GLY A 182 10.60 8.54 8.67
C GLY A 182 9.85 9.43 9.66
N ALA A 183 8.54 9.22 9.81
CA ALA A 183 7.68 9.97 10.72
C ALA A 183 8.13 9.89 12.18
N ASN A 184 8.48 8.69 12.63
CA ASN A 184 8.90 8.44 14.01
C ASN A 184 10.22 9.14 14.32
N LEU A 185 11.10 9.25 13.33
CA LEU A 185 12.37 9.97 13.45
C LEU A 185 12.15 11.49 13.61
N GLN A 186 11.20 12.09 12.88
CA GLN A 186 10.84 13.50 13.05
C GLN A 186 10.31 13.78 14.45
N PHE A 187 9.37 12.94 14.91
CA PHE A 187 8.77 13.09 16.22
C PHE A 187 9.81 12.90 17.34
N PHE A 188 10.73 11.95 17.17
CA PHE A 188 11.87 11.77 18.06
C PHE A 188 12.73 13.03 18.13
N GLY A 189 13.11 13.60 16.99
CA GLY A 189 13.91 14.83 16.93
C GLY A 189 13.23 16.01 17.65
N ILE A 190 11.92 16.21 17.43
CA ILE A 190 11.14 17.27 18.09
C ILE A 190 11.11 17.07 19.61
N LEU A 191 10.83 15.85 20.08
CA LEU A 191 10.83 15.53 21.51
C LEU A 191 12.21 15.76 22.14
N LEU A 192 13.27 15.43 21.39
CA LEU A 192 14.64 15.56 21.85
C LEU A 192 15.04 17.04 22.03
N VAL A 193 14.66 17.90 21.07
CA VAL A 193 14.83 19.36 21.20
C VAL A 193 14.06 19.89 22.39
N PHE A 194 12.79 19.50 22.54
CA PHE A 194 11.93 19.97 23.63
C PHE A 194 12.45 19.56 25.01
N TYR A 195 12.93 18.32 25.15
CA TYR A 195 13.56 17.86 26.38
C TYR A 195 14.87 18.62 26.64
N GLY A 196 15.70 18.83 25.62
CA GLY A 196 16.94 19.60 25.72
C GLY A 196 16.73 21.08 26.12
N THR A 197 15.58 21.67 25.79
CA THR A 197 15.22 23.04 26.24
C THR A 197 14.71 23.10 27.68
N LEU A 198 14.12 22.02 28.19
CA LEU A 198 13.63 21.95 29.57
C LEU A 198 14.75 21.64 30.56
N LEU A 199 15.78 20.91 30.12
CA LEU A 199 16.85 20.42 30.98
C LEU A 199 17.67 21.50 31.71
N PRO A 200 17.95 22.69 31.13
CA PRO A 200 18.61 23.79 31.85
C PRO A 200 17.70 24.55 32.82
N VAL A 201 16.38 24.39 32.70
CA VAL A 201 15.38 25.08 33.54
C VAL A 201 15.02 24.27 34.78
N LEU A 202 15.21 22.95 34.72
CA LEU A 202 15.00 22.00 35.83
C LEU A 202 16.24 21.93 36.74
#